data_AF-A0A8J7LWC3-F1
#
_entry.id   AF-A0A8J7LWC3-F1
#
_cell.length_a   1.000
_cell.length_b   1.000
_cell.length_c   1.000
_cell.angle_alpha   90.00
_cell.angle_beta   90.00
_cell.angle_gamma   90.00
#
_symmetry.space_group_name_H-M   'P 1'
#
loop_
_entity.id
_entity.type
_entity.pdbx_description
1 polymer ?
#
loop_
_entity_poly.entity_id
_entity_poly.type
_entity_poly.pdbx_seq_one_letter_code
_entity_poly.pdbx_strand_id
1 'polypeptide(L)'
;MTKSVVKSVSVTLSACLFLTACGGSASSLSSANPFNWFGGKNRAAEAATTAELPTDPRALIPQITDVKTERATGGVILRVTGLPAQQGWSQAALVPQNEGIARDGVLSFEFRALPPRVRTLTSTPQSREVVVATFLSDSQLSGVRSIQVLGASRSLSVRP
;
A
#
# COMPACT_ATOMS: atom_id res chain seq x y z
N MET A 1 6.18 -76.27 -46.14
CA MET A 1 4.78 -75.78 -46.04
C MET A 1 4.83 -74.40 -45.37
N THR A 2 4.78 -73.32 -46.16
CA THR A 2 3.66 -72.33 -46.25
C THR A 2 3.53 -71.44 -45.00
N LYS A 3 3.37 -70.11 -45.01
CA LYS A 3 3.36 -69.00 -45.99
C LYS A 3 3.26 -67.71 -45.12
N SER A 4 3.99 -66.65 -45.47
CA SER A 4 3.60 -65.22 -45.45
C SER A 4 2.72 -64.68 -44.28
N VAL A 5 3.31 -63.84 -43.41
CA VAL A 5 2.59 -62.77 -42.69
C VAL A 5 3.36 -61.45 -42.85
N VAL A 6 3.36 -60.93 -44.08
CA VAL A 6 3.91 -59.59 -44.43
C VAL A 6 2.80 -58.66 -44.94
N LYS A 7 1.55 -58.90 -44.54
CA LYS A 7 0.34 -58.30 -45.13
C LYS A 7 -0.52 -57.48 -44.15
N SER A 8 0.05 -56.96 -43.07
CA SER A 8 -0.74 -56.21 -42.06
C SER A 8 -0.27 -54.78 -41.79
N VAL A 9 0.77 -54.29 -42.48
CA VAL A 9 1.36 -52.97 -42.18
C VAL A 9 0.96 -51.88 -43.17
N SER A 10 0.28 -52.20 -44.27
CA SER A 10 0.11 -51.24 -45.38
C SER A 10 -1.32 -50.67 -45.58
N VAL A 11 -2.29 -50.92 -44.69
CA VAL A 11 -3.69 -50.50 -44.93
C VAL A 11 -4.18 -49.37 -44.01
N THR A 12 -3.46 -49.00 -42.95
CA THR A 12 -3.90 -47.94 -42.02
C THR A 12 -3.19 -46.60 -42.29
N LEU A 13 -3.04 -46.23 -43.56
CA LEU A 13 -2.43 -44.96 -43.98
C LEU A 13 -3.22 -44.32 -45.14
N SER A 14 -4.56 -44.29 -45.07
CA SER A 14 -5.37 -43.43 -45.96
C SER A 14 -6.85 -43.45 -45.56
N ALA A 15 -7.24 -42.54 -44.65
CA ALA A 15 -8.61 -42.13 -44.26
C ALA A 15 -8.55 -41.79 -42.77
N CYS A 16 -8.64 -40.56 -42.29
CA CYS A 16 -9.63 -39.55 -42.60
C CYS A 16 -9.01 -38.15 -42.38
N LEU A 17 -8.56 -37.50 -43.46
CA LEU A 17 -8.67 -36.05 -43.52
C LEU A 17 -10.11 -35.71 -43.91
N PHE A 18 -10.57 -34.52 -43.52
CA PHE A 18 -11.88 -33.91 -43.78
C PHE A 18 -12.98 -34.15 -42.74
N LEU A 19 -12.84 -33.50 -41.57
CA LEU A 19 -13.97 -32.80 -40.97
C LEU A 19 -13.63 -31.31 -40.83
N THR A 20 -14.08 -30.53 -41.82
CA THR A 20 -14.23 -29.07 -41.79
C THR A 20 -15.72 -28.75 -41.70
N ALA A 21 -16.17 -28.28 -40.54
CA ALA A 21 -17.41 -27.52 -40.29
C ALA A 21 -17.45 -27.26 -38.77
N CYS A 22 -17.84 -26.12 -38.19
CA CYS A 22 -18.29 -24.80 -38.63
C CYS A 22 -18.34 -23.95 -37.33
N GLY A 23 -17.92 -22.68 -37.38
CA GLY A 23 -18.31 -21.64 -36.41
C GLY A 23 -17.50 -21.52 -35.10
N GLY A 24 -16.66 -20.48 -35.00
CA GLY A 24 -16.07 -20.07 -33.72
C GLY A 24 -15.00 -19.00 -33.89
N SER A 25 -15.29 -17.80 -33.41
CA SER A 25 -14.46 -16.60 -33.41
C SER A 25 -12.97 -16.81 -33.08
N ALA A 26 -12.12 -16.01 -33.72
CA ALA A 26 -10.66 -16.06 -33.72
C ALA A 26 -9.94 -15.82 -32.36
N SER A 27 -10.61 -16.03 -31.23
CA SER A 27 -10.04 -15.93 -29.88
C SER A 27 -9.79 -17.29 -29.20
N SER A 28 -10.23 -18.42 -29.78
CA SER A 28 -10.10 -19.76 -29.14
C SER A 28 -8.83 -20.54 -29.52
N LEU A 29 -8.13 -20.18 -30.61
CA LEU A 29 -6.91 -20.88 -31.04
C LEU A 29 -5.63 -20.41 -30.30
N SER A 30 -5.71 -19.37 -29.47
CA SER A 30 -4.56 -18.92 -28.65
C SER A 30 -4.22 -19.87 -27.49
N SER A 31 -5.09 -20.85 -27.19
CA SER A 31 -4.86 -21.86 -26.15
C SER A 31 -3.99 -23.04 -26.65
N ALA A 32 -3.82 -23.21 -27.97
CA ALA A 32 -3.13 -24.35 -28.57
C ALA A 32 -1.75 -24.00 -29.18
N ASN A 33 -1.03 -23.02 -28.61
CA ASN A 33 0.37 -22.74 -28.98
C ASN A 33 1.33 -23.39 -27.96
N PRO A 34 2.06 -24.47 -28.33
CA PRO A 34 2.96 -25.19 -27.42
C PRO A 34 4.12 -24.33 -26.91
N PHE A 35 4.48 -23.25 -27.61
CA PHE A 35 5.51 -22.32 -27.16
C PHE A 35 5.03 -21.34 -26.07
N ASN A 36 3.72 -21.17 -25.87
CA ASN A 36 3.19 -20.38 -24.76
C ASN A 36 3.21 -21.18 -23.44
N TRP A 37 3.02 -22.50 -23.49
CA TRP A 37 3.14 -23.39 -22.33
C TRP A 37 4.61 -23.63 -21.91
N PHE A 38 5.53 -23.70 -22.88
CA PHE A 38 6.94 -24.01 -22.60
C PHE A 38 7.88 -22.81 -22.51
N GLY A 39 7.37 -21.57 -22.58
CA GLY A 39 8.24 -20.39 -22.55
C GLY A 39 7.55 -19.04 -22.44
N GLY A 40 6.27 -18.99 -22.07
CA GLY A 40 5.50 -17.76 -21.93
C GLY A 40 5.96 -16.92 -20.75
N LYS A 41 7.05 -16.18 -20.93
CA LYS A 41 7.47 -15.08 -20.05
C LYS A 41 6.40 -13.98 -20.13
N ASN A 42 5.40 -14.08 -19.26
CA ASN A 42 4.62 -12.94 -18.80
C ASN A 42 5.56 -12.00 -18.05
N ARG A 43 6.33 -11.20 -18.78
CA ARG A 43 6.69 -9.90 -18.24
C ARG A 43 5.47 -9.04 -18.47
N ALA A 44 4.54 -9.10 -17.51
CA ALA A 44 3.90 -7.87 -17.12
C ALA A 44 5.05 -6.87 -16.99
N ALA A 45 5.10 -5.90 -17.88
CA ALA A 45 5.92 -4.73 -17.66
C ALA A 45 5.30 -4.10 -16.41
N GLU A 46 5.77 -4.55 -15.26
CA GLU A 46 5.72 -3.80 -14.04
C GLU A 46 6.44 -2.51 -14.44
N ALA A 47 5.62 -1.50 -14.75
CA ALA A 47 6.12 -0.16 -14.92
C ALA A 47 6.97 0.06 -13.68
N ALA A 48 8.27 0.18 -13.89
CA ALA A 48 9.16 0.69 -12.88
C ALA A 48 8.69 2.14 -12.67
N THR A 49 7.63 2.30 -11.88
CA THR A 49 7.50 3.46 -11.01
C THR A 49 8.84 3.47 -10.32
N THR A 50 9.71 4.38 -10.73
CA THR A 50 10.89 4.77 -9.96
C THR A 50 10.41 4.80 -8.51
N ALA A 51 10.79 3.80 -7.73
CA ALA A 51 10.43 3.74 -6.34
C ALA A 51 11.22 4.87 -5.71
N GLU A 52 10.60 6.05 -5.70
CA GLU A 52 11.06 7.19 -4.94
C GLU A 52 11.16 6.64 -3.51
N LEU A 53 12.40 6.45 -3.06
CA LEU A 53 12.64 6.03 -1.69
C LEU A 53 11.85 7.01 -0.82
N PRO A 54 11.03 6.52 0.13
CA PRO A 54 10.23 7.42 0.95
C PRO A 54 11.12 8.49 1.55
N THR A 55 10.86 9.77 1.24
CA THR A 55 11.57 10.93 1.81
C THR A 55 11.61 10.87 3.34
N ASP A 56 10.60 10.23 3.93
CA ASP A 56 10.55 9.87 5.34
C ASP A 56 10.27 8.36 5.50
N PRO A 57 11.16 7.58 6.14
CA PRO A 57 10.95 6.14 6.39
C PRO A 57 9.84 5.85 7.40
N ARG A 58 9.30 6.87 8.07
CA ARG A 58 8.19 6.72 9.03
C ARG A 58 6.86 6.54 8.31
N ALA A 59 6.10 5.56 8.78
CA ALA A 59 4.74 5.31 8.34
C ALA A 59 3.76 6.19 9.11
N LEU A 60 2.59 6.48 8.52
CA LEU A 60 1.49 7.11 9.25
C LEU A 60 1.02 6.21 10.39
N ILE A 61 0.74 6.83 11.54
CA ILE A 61 0.18 6.11 12.68
C ILE A 61 -1.20 5.54 12.30
N PRO A 62 -1.47 4.25 12.57
CA PRO A 62 -2.73 3.60 12.23
C PRO A 62 -3.96 4.34 12.72
N GLN A 63 -4.00 4.68 14.01
CA GLN A 63 -5.15 5.31 14.64
C GLN A 63 -4.70 6.43 15.56
N ILE A 64 -5.38 7.57 15.47
CA ILE A 64 -5.26 8.68 16.43
C ILE A 64 -6.38 8.54 17.45
N THR A 65 -6.05 8.50 18.73
CA THR A 65 -7.01 8.35 19.83
C THR A 65 -7.36 9.68 20.48
N ASP A 66 -6.39 10.59 20.60
CA ASP A 66 -6.58 11.90 21.25
C ASP A 66 -5.75 12.99 20.55
N VAL A 67 -6.30 14.20 20.48
CA VAL A 67 -5.62 15.42 20.01
C VAL A 67 -6.06 16.57 20.90
N LYS A 68 -5.10 17.23 21.54
CA LYS A 68 -5.35 18.32 22.48
C LYS A 68 -4.38 19.47 22.24
N THR A 69 -4.87 20.68 22.42
CA THR A 69 -4.07 21.90 22.51
C THR A 69 -4.01 22.35 23.95
N GLU A 70 -2.81 22.69 24.40
CA GLU A 70 -2.57 23.17 25.76
C GLU A 70 -1.90 24.53 25.70
N ARG A 71 -2.41 25.47 26.50
CA ARG A 71 -1.86 26.83 26.53
C ARG A 71 -0.43 26.79 27.08
N ALA A 72 0.47 27.47 26.39
CA ALA A 72 1.84 27.70 26.82
C ALA A 72 2.18 29.18 26.63
N THR A 73 3.28 29.64 27.23
CA THR A 73 3.73 31.01 27.04
C THR A 73 4.12 31.25 25.58
N GLY A 74 3.46 32.20 24.91
CA GLY A 74 3.76 32.57 23.51
C GLY A 74 3.21 31.60 22.46
N GLY A 75 2.26 30.74 22.81
CA GLY A 75 1.66 29.80 21.87
C GLY A 75 0.88 28.67 22.52
N VAL A 76 0.84 27.53 21.85
CA VAL A 76 0.18 26.31 22.35
C VAL A 76 1.04 25.08 22.09
N ILE A 77 0.91 24.08 22.95
CA ILE A 77 1.46 22.75 22.76
C ILE A 77 0.37 21.88 22.16
N LEU A 78 0.60 21.39 20.95
CA LEU A 78 -0.24 20.39 20.31
C LEU A 78 0.23 19.00 20.76
N ARG A 79 -0.58 18.32 21.57
CA ARG A 79 -0.34 16.95 22.03
C ARG A 79 -1.24 15.97 21.26
N VAL A 80 -0.65 14.90 20.75
CA VAL A 80 -1.34 13.88 19.97
C VAL A 80 -1.01 12.51 20.53
N THR A 81 -2.04 11.69 20.76
CA THR A 81 -1.91 10.29 21.16
C THR A 81 -2.36 9.38 20.03
N GLY A 82 -1.52 8.42 19.71
CA GLY A 82 -1.74 7.42 18.68
C GLY A 82 -1.76 6.01 19.25
N LEU A 83 -2.49 5.14 18.57
CA LEU A 83 -2.56 3.72 18.85
C LEU A 83 -2.06 2.93 17.62
N PRO A 84 -0.77 2.56 17.59
CA PRO A 84 -0.20 1.68 16.57
C PRO A 84 -0.70 0.24 16.70
N ALA A 85 -0.65 -0.53 15.62
CA ALA A 85 -1.19 -1.90 15.54
C ALA A 85 -0.51 -2.93 16.47
N GLN A 86 0.74 -2.71 16.84
CA GLN A 86 1.56 -3.59 17.67
C GLN A 86 2.59 -2.75 18.45
N GLN A 87 3.36 -3.37 19.34
CA GLN A 87 4.41 -2.68 20.11
C GLN A 87 5.63 -2.33 19.23
N GLY A 88 6.57 -1.56 19.79
CA GLY A 88 7.86 -1.28 19.14
C GLY A 88 7.83 -0.22 18.04
N TRP A 89 6.72 0.53 17.91
CA TRP A 89 6.71 1.76 17.12
C TRP A 89 7.55 2.83 17.83
N SER A 90 8.35 3.58 17.09
CA SER A 90 9.32 4.53 17.67
C SER A 90 9.55 5.76 16.78
N GLN A 91 10.33 6.73 17.27
CA GLN A 91 10.69 7.96 16.54
C GLN A 91 9.47 8.70 15.98
N ALA A 92 8.43 8.78 16.80
CA ALA A 92 7.18 9.40 16.44
C ALA A 92 7.34 10.92 16.32
N ALA A 93 6.73 11.50 15.28
CA ALA A 93 6.77 12.93 15.04
C ALA A 93 5.50 13.42 14.36
N LEU A 94 5.22 14.71 14.56
CA LEU A 94 4.25 15.45 13.76
C LEU A 94 5.02 16.14 12.64
N VAL A 95 4.80 15.67 11.41
CA VAL A 95 5.44 16.23 10.22
C VAL A 95 4.52 17.30 9.64
N PRO A 96 4.93 18.57 9.57
CA PRO A 96 4.09 19.61 9.01
C PRO A 96 3.88 19.39 7.51
N GLN A 97 2.64 19.55 7.06
CA GLN A 97 2.34 19.68 5.64
C GLN A 97 2.48 21.14 5.20
N ASN A 98 2.65 21.38 3.90
CA ASN A 98 2.76 22.72 3.33
C ASN A 98 3.81 23.61 4.03
N GLU A 99 4.96 23.03 4.40
CA GLU A 99 6.05 23.74 5.09
C GLU A 99 5.64 24.37 6.43
N GLY A 100 4.57 23.87 7.05
CA GLY A 100 4.03 24.42 8.30
C GLY A 100 3.19 25.68 8.09
N ILE A 101 2.75 25.92 6.87
CA ILE A 101 1.88 27.04 6.50
C ILE A 101 0.44 26.54 6.42
N ALA A 102 -0.48 27.28 7.04
CA ALA A 102 -1.89 26.95 6.98
C ALA A 102 -2.47 27.20 5.58
N ARG A 103 -3.24 26.22 5.08
CA ARG A 103 -4.04 26.35 3.86
C ARG A 103 -5.49 26.56 4.27
N ASP A 104 -6.12 27.63 3.79
CA ASP A 104 -7.51 27.98 4.12
C ASP A 104 -7.79 28.08 5.63
N GLY A 105 -6.79 28.51 6.40
CA GLY A 105 -6.87 28.60 7.87
C GLY A 105 -6.74 27.25 8.58
N VAL A 106 -6.34 26.18 7.88
CA VAL A 106 -6.08 24.86 8.46
C VAL A 106 -4.58 24.57 8.46
N LEU A 107 -4.01 24.38 9.65
CA LEU A 107 -2.63 23.95 9.82
C LEU A 107 -2.58 22.43 9.91
N SER A 108 -1.96 21.77 8.92
CA SER A 108 -2.01 20.31 8.77
C SER A 108 -0.70 19.62 9.17
N PHE A 109 -0.82 18.53 9.92
CA PHE A 109 0.29 17.68 10.34
C PHE A 109 0.01 16.22 10.01
N GLU A 110 1.04 15.49 9.59
CA GLU A 110 1.00 14.04 9.51
C GLU A 110 1.61 13.44 10.78
N PHE A 111 0.86 12.56 11.45
CA PHE A 111 1.39 11.82 12.58
C PHE A 111 2.08 10.56 12.09
N ARG A 112 3.42 10.58 12.10
CA ARG A 112 4.25 9.49 11.60
C ARG A 112 5.10 8.86 12.70
N ALA A 113 5.37 7.57 12.57
CA ALA A 113 6.29 6.83 13.44
C ALA A 113 6.94 5.66 12.67
N LEU A 114 8.13 5.25 13.11
CA LEU A 114 8.80 4.07 12.55
C LEU A 114 8.09 2.80 13.05
N PRO A 115 7.68 1.90 12.16
CA PRO A 115 7.16 0.59 12.56
C PRO A 115 8.28 -0.29 13.12
N PRO A 116 7.95 -1.30 13.94
CA PRO A 116 8.94 -2.26 14.44
C PRO A 116 9.51 -3.07 13.26
N ARG A 117 10.82 -3.35 13.33
CA ARG A 117 11.53 -4.14 12.30
C ARG A 117 11.19 -5.63 12.34
N VAL A 118 10.71 -6.10 13.48
CA VAL A 118 10.28 -7.47 13.73
C VAL A 118 8.82 -7.47 14.14
N ARG A 119 8.12 -8.59 13.92
CA ARG A 119 6.77 -8.75 14.46
C ARG A 119 6.87 -8.78 15.98
N THR A 120 6.08 -7.95 16.63
CA THR A 120 5.96 -7.86 18.09
C THR A 120 4.56 -8.28 18.52
N LEU A 121 4.39 -8.53 19.81
CA LEU A 121 3.10 -8.88 20.36
C LEU A 121 2.13 -7.70 20.29
N THR A 122 0.88 -8.00 19.96
CA THR A 122 -0.23 -7.07 20.12
C THR A 122 -0.67 -7.12 21.58
N SER A 123 -0.07 -6.26 22.41
CA SER A 123 -0.44 -6.14 23.82
C SER A 123 -1.66 -5.21 24.02
N THR A 124 -1.90 -4.83 25.27
CA THR A 124 -2.93 -3.88 25.68
C THR A 124 -2.75 -2.52 25.00
N PRO A 125 -3.82 -1.72 24.87
CA PRO A 125 -3.74 -0.39 24.27
C PRO A 125 -2.72 0.52 24.95
N GLN A 126 -2.71 0.56 26.28
CA GLN A 126 -1.81 1.40 27.08
C GLN A 126 -0.33 1.11 26.83
N SER A 127 0.04 -0.15 26.61
CA SER A 127 1.44 -0.52 26.30
C SER A 127 1.84 -0.26 24.84
N ARG A 128 0.90 0.17 23.99
CA ARG A 128 1.14 0.48 22.58
C ARG A 128 1.04 1.96 22.29
N GLU A 129 0.45 2.75 23.19
CA GLU A 129 0.24 4.17 22.99
C GLU A 129 1.54 4.92 22.70
N VAL A 130 1.47 5.78 21.71
CA VAL A 130 2.57 6.66 21.31
C VAL A 130 2.06 8.08 21.44
N VAL A 131 2.74 8.87 22.27
CA VAL A 131 2.40 10.28 22.51
C VAL A 131 3.50 11.15 21.91
N VAL A 132 3.09 12.17 21.17
CA VAL A 132 3.98 13.20 20.62
C VAL A 132 3.41 14.57 20.95
N ALA A 133 4.30 15.54 21.13
CA ALA A 133 3.91 16.92 21.29
C ALA A 133 4.79 17.83 20.43
N THR A 134 4.21 18.91 19.92
CA THR A 134 4.97 20.00 19.27
C THR A 134 4.48 21.35 19.78
N PHE A 135 5.38 22.31 19.90
CA PHE A 135 5.04 23.69 20.23
C PHE A 135 4.72 24.47 18.96
N LEU A 136 3.65 25.24 19.00
CA LEU A 136 3.21 26.13 17.94
C LEU A 136 3.17 27.55 18.51
N SER A 137 3.96 28.45 17.95
CA SER A 137 4.01 29.85 18.41
C SER A 137 2.77 30.63 17.97
N ASP A 138 2.48 31.74 18.67
CA ASP A 138 1.39 32.66 18.27
C ASP A 138 1.55 33.16 16.83
N SER A 139 2.79 33.34 16.36
CA SER A 139 3.08 33.72 14.98
C SER A 139 2.71 32.63 13.97
N GLN A 140 2.94 31.35 14.28
CA GLN A 140 2.54 30.21 13.44
C GLN A 140 1.02 30.01 13.45
N LEU A 141 0.35 30.38 14.54
CA LEU A 141 -1.10 30.27 14.70
C LEU A 141 -1.86 31.46 14.11
N SER A 142 -1.15 32.49 13.63
CA SER A 142 -1.79 33.65 13.01
C SER A 142 -2.63 33.24 11.81
N GLY A 143 -3.93 33.56 11.84
CA GLY A 143 -4.90 33.18 10.80
C GLY A 143 -5.31 31.71 10.79
N VAL A 144 -4.80 30.88 11.72
CA VAL A 144 -5.18 29.47 11.86
C VAL A 144 -6.50 29.37 12.63
N ARG A 145 -7.50 28.72 12.01
CA ARG A 145 -8.83 28.45 12.59
C ARG A 145 -8.95 27.02 13.12
N SER A 146 -8.15 26.11 12.57
CA SER A 146 -8.17 24.69 12.90
C SER A 146 -6.79 24.07 12.69
N ILE A 147 -6.41 23.15 13.56
CA ILE A 147 -5.22 22.32 13.43
C ILE A 147 -5.70 20.91 13.10
N GLN A 148 -5.27 20.37 11.96
CA GLN A 148 -5.62 19.02 11.52
C GLN A 148 -4.42 18.08 11.65
N VAL A 149 -4.65 16.90 12.22
CA VAL A 149 -3.66 15.84 12.35
C VAL A 149 -4.13 14.62 11.57
N LEU A 150 -3.36 14.21 10.58
CA LEU A 150 -3.62 13.08 9.70
C LEU A 150 -2.96 11.81 10.27
N GLY A 151 -3.76 10.75 10.40
CA GLY A 151 -3.30 9.38 10.62
C GLY A 151 -3.74 8.50 9.45
N ALA A 152 -3.30 7.24 9.45
CA ALA A 152 -3.57 6.33 8.33
C ALA A 152 -5.07 6.01 8.18
N SER A 153 -5.80 5.84 9.29
CA SER A 153 -7.24 5.50 9.23
C SER A 153 -8.16 6.72 9.24
N ARG A 154 -7.75 7.80 9.90
CA ARG A 154 -8.56 9.03 10.03
C ARG A 154 -7.70 10.25 10.34
N SER A 155 -8.24 11.42 10.06
CA SER A 155 -7.74 12.70 10.58
C SER A 155 -8.58 13.18 11.77
N LEU A 156 -7.95 13.90 12.70
CA LEU A 156 -8.62 14.64 13.77
C LEU A 156 -8.29 16.12 13.67
N SER A 157 -9.23 16.97 14.10
CA SER A 157 -9.04 18.42 14.11
C SER A 157 -9.31 19.00 15.49
N VAL A 158 -8.56 20.03 15.85
CA VAL A 158 -8.69 20.75 17.12
C VAL A 158 -8.55 22.26 16.87
N ARG A 159 -9.08 23.07 17.78
CA ARG A 159 -8.89 24.53 17.71
C ARG A 159 -7.58 24.93 18.43
N PRO A 160 -6.88 25.96 17.94
CA PRO A 160 -5.69 26.51 18.60
C PRO A 160 -5.95 26.96 20.05
#